data_AF-W8TKJ1-F1
#
_entry.id   AF-W8TKJ1-F1
#
_cell.length_a   1.000
_cell.length_b   1.000
_cell.length_c   1.000
_cell.angle_alpha   90.00
_cell.angle_beta   90.00
_cell.angle_gamma   90.00
#
_symmetry.space_group_name_H-M   'P 1'
#
loop_
_entity.id
_entity.type
_entity.pdbx_description
1 polymer ?
#
loop_
_entity_poly.entity_id
_entity_poly.type
_entity_poly.pdbx_seq_one_letter_code
_entity_poly.pdbx_strand_id
1 'polypeptide(L)'
;MRRKKWGRYAFVAALIMCLIPVWIVSALEIRNGDSVYVPAGEIKGPLFVTGNNITVDANVNGDVFAAGQSVVINGSVTGDVIAAVNTASINGSIKGDVRVACNTLNLYGPVEGSVTGAGNTMYLKEKAEIGRDVVIFGNTVEILGPVAGEAMGAANQMYLNAPIEGDVTIWDVQNLVVGPSGTIGGKVTYTSKNKAQISPDAKTGEVRQLTPKPSPVPEMKTKYFSWFGAAGQFFGRIGALGGCVFAIP
;
A
#
# COMPACT_ATOMS: atom_id res chain seq x y z
N MET A 1 41.32 34.03 41.70
CA MET A 1 40.09 34.43 40.97
C MET A 1 40.28 34.23 39.48
N ARG A 2 39.42 33.42 38.85
CA ARG A 2 39.55 32.87 37.49
C ARG A 2 38.47 33.52 36.62
N ARG A 3 38.81 34.41 35.67
CA ARG A 3 37.84 35.00 34.73
C ARG A 3 38.29 34.89 33.27
N LYS A 4 37.70 33.86 32.64
CA LYS A 4 37.14 33.76 31.27
C LYS A 4 38.01 34.14 30.06
N LYS A 5 38.80 33.18 29.56
CA LYS A 5 39.26 33.06 28.15
C LYS A 5 38.14 32.64 27.17
N TRP A 6 36.87 32.84 27.52
CA TRP A 6 35.71 32.28 26.79
C TRP A 6 35.37 33.03 25.49
N GLY A 7 35.78 34.29 25.35
CA GLY A 7 35.44 35.11 24.16
C GLY A 7 36.04 34.58 22.85
N ARG A 8 37.26 34.02 22.89
CA ARG A 8 37.94 33.51 21.68
C ARG A 8 37.34 32.18 21.19
N TYR A 9 36.85 31.34 22.10
CA TYR A 9 36.18 30.09 21.74
C TYR A 9 34.73 30.31 21.28
N ALA A 10 34.04 31.31 21.83
CA ALA A 10 32.71 31.69 21.38
C ALA A 10 32.71 32.21 19.93
N PHE A 11 33.75 32.97 19.55
CA PHE A 11 33.87 33.50 18.18
C PHE A 11 34.18 32.40 17.15
N VAL A 12 35.04 31.43 17.49
CA VAL A 12 35.35 30.29 16.61
C VAL A 12 34.17 29.33 16.48
N ALA A 13 33.40 29.11 17.56
CA ALA A 13 32.18 28.29 17.51
C ALA A 13 31.08 28.93 16.64
N ALA A 14 30.91 30.25 16.69
CA ALA A 14 29.96 30.97 15.85
C ALA A 14 30.35 30.92 14.35
N LEU A 15 31.65 30.92 14.04
CA LEU A 15 32.15 30.86 12.66
C LEU A 15 32.04 29.46 12.05
N ILE A 16 32.21 28.40 12.86
CA ILE A 16 31.97 27.01 12.45
C ILE A 16 30.46 26.72 12.26
N MET A 17 29.60 27.34 13.07
CA MET A 17 28.14 27.25 12.92
C MET A 17 27.61 27.94 11.65
N CYS A 18 28.37 28.86 11.06
CA CYS A 18 28.01 29.58 9.82
C CYS A 18 28.50 28.88 8.54
N LEU A 19 29.37 27.86 8.66
CA LEU A 19 29.98 27.13 7.53
C LEU A 19 29.38 25.74 7.28
N ILE A 20 28.32 25.36 8.00
CA ILE A 20 27.56 24.16 7.67
C ILE A 20 26.50 24.59 6.66
N PRO A 21 26.57 24.19 5.38
CA PRO A 21 25.47 24.46 4.47
C PRO A 21 24.29 23.61 4.94
N VAL A 22 23.30 24.27 5.54
CA VAL A 22 22.04 23.68 5.95
C VAL A 22 21.24 23.41 4.67
N TRP A 23 21.61 22.35 3.95
CA TRP A 23 20.75 21.77 2.92
C TRP A 23 19.64 20.98 3.63
N ILE A 24 18.75 21.68 4.34
CA ILE A 24 17.44 21.10 4.65
C ILE A 24 16.63 21.24 3.37
N VAL A 25 16.83 20.32 2.43
CA VAL A 25 15.84 20.10 1.37
C VAL A 25 14.76 19.21 1.97
N SER A 26 13.95 19.79 2.84
CA SER A 26 12.67 19.19 3.23
C SER A 26 11.62 19.69 2.26
N ALA A 27 11.54 19.05 1.10
CA ALA A 27 10.37 19.16 0.23
C ALA A 27 9.33 18.12 0.67
N LEU A 28 9.02 18.10 1.98
CA LEU A 28 7.86 17.36 2.48
C LEU A 28 6.62 18.15 2.08
N GLU A 29 5.95 17.69 1.05
CA GLU A 29 4.71 18.30 0.58
C GLU A 29 3.52 17.55 1.17
N ILE A 30 2.78 18.21 2.06
CA ILE A 30 1.54 17.70 2.65
C ILE A 30 0.38 18.47 2.01
N ARG A 31 -0.53 17.76 1.33
CA ARG A 31 -1.77 18.34 0.82
C ARG A 31 -2.99 17.68 1.46
N ASN A 32 -3.88 18.50 1.99
CA ASN A 32 -5.12 18.09 2.67
C ASN A 32 -6.31 18.87 2.11
N GLY A 33 -7.42 18.17 1.82
CA GLY A 33 -8.68 18.76 1.37
C GLY A 33 -9.67 17.71 0.87
N ASP A 34 -10.91 18.11 0.56
CA ASP A 34 -11.90 17.19 -0.03
C ASP A 34 -11.46 16.71 -1.42
N SER A 35 -10.83 17.58 -2.20
CA SER A 35 -10.20 17.24 -3.48
C SER A 35 -8.78 17.79 -3.51
N VAL A 36 -7.79 16.91 -3.67
CA VAL A 36 -6.37 17.24 -3.72
C VAL A 36 -5.87 17.01 -5.14
N TYR A 37 -5.45 18.10 -5.79
CA TYR A 37 -4.82 18.04 -7.09
C TYR A 37 -3.34 18.44 -6.98
N VAL A 38 -2.46 17.53 -7.39
CA VAL A 38 -1.03 17.77 -7.58
C VAL A 38 -0.81 17.91 -9.10
N PRO A 39 -0.65 19.14 -9.61
CA PRO A 39 -0.56 19.39 -11.05
C PRO A 39 0.70 18.78 -11.67
N ALA A 40 0.71 18.62 -12.99
CA ALA A 40 1.88 18.16 -13.72
C ALA A 40 3.12 19.02 -13.40
N GLY A 41 4.26 18.36 -13.22
CA GLY A 41 5.50 18.97 -12.76
C GLY A 41 6.42 17.92 -12.13
N GLU A 42 7.45 18.37 -11.42
CA GLU A 42 8.34 17.49 -10.65
C GLU A 42 8.23 17.79 -9.15
N ILE A 43 7.96 16.73 -8.37
CA ILE A 43 8.07 16.75 -6.91
C ILE A 43 9.40 16.08 -6.55
N LYS A 44 10.22 16.75 -5.73
CA LYS A 44 11.47 16.19 -5.23
C LYS A 44 11.25 15.63 -3.83
N GLY A 45 11.61 14.36 -3.61
CA GLY A 45 11.41 13.69 -2.33
C GLY A 45 10.00 13.08 -2.19
N PRO A 46 9.67 12.58 -0.99
CA PRO A 46 8.44 11.85 -0.76
C PRO A 46 7.21 12.78 -0.72
N LEU A 47 6.13 12.35 -1.34
CA LEU A 47 4.84 13.03 -1.41
C LEU A 47 3.85 12.38 -0.45
N PHE A 48 3.25 13.16 0.46
CA PHE A 48 2.19 12.70 1.35
C PHE A 48 0.90 13.42 1.02
N VAL A 49 -0.11 12.67 0.56
CA VAL A 49 -1.39 13.23 0.12
C VAL A 49 -2.55 12.57 0.84
N THR A 50 -3.42 13.39 1.41
CA THR A 50 -4.66 12.90 2.02
C THR A 50 -5.86 13.71 1.58
N GLY A 51 -6.97 13.05 1.27
CA GLY A 51 -8.19 13.72 0.80
C GLY A 51 -9.23 12.76 0.27
N ASN A 52 -10.46 13.23 -0.01
CA ASN A 52 -11.48 12.33 -0.55
C ASN A 52 -11.15 11.94 -1.98
N ASN A 53 -10.79 12.91 -2.84
CA ASN A 53 -10.37 12.64 -4.21
C ASN A 53 -8.97 13.19 -4.45
N ILE A 54 -8.02 12.32 -4.76
CA ILE A 54 -6.61 12.67 -4.96
C ILE A 54 -6.25 12.43 -6.42
N THR A 55 -5.64 13.41 -7.08
CA THR A 55 -5.08 13.27 -8.42
C THR A 55 -3.65 13.79 -8.44
N VAL A 56 -2.72 12.94 -8.86
CA VAL A 56 -1.28 13.22 -8.93
C VAL A 56 -0.80 13.15 -10.38
N ASP A 57 -0.73 14.30 -11.02
CA ASP A 57 -0.20 14.45 -12.39
C ASP A 57 1.31 14.70 -12.40
N ALA A 58 1.90 15.07 -11.26
CA ALA A 58 3.33 15.29 -11.14
C ALA A 58 4.15 14.00 -11.17
N ASN A 59 5.35 14.08 -11.73
CA ASN A 59 6.39 13.08 -11.56
C ASN A 59 7.01 13.25 -10.16
N VAL A 60 7.03 12.17 -9.37
CA VAL A 60 7.53 12.17 -7.99
C VAL A 60 8.88 11.48 -7.94
N ASN A 61 9.92 12.26 -7.67
CA ASN A 61 11.28 11.79 -7.44
C ASN A 61 11.46 11.36 -5.98
N GLY A 62 10.70 10.34 -5.58
CA GLY A 62 10.62 9.80 -4.22
C GLY A 62 9.44 8.83 -4.09
N ASP A 63 8.98 8.61 -2.87
CA ASP A 63 7.83 7.75 -2.57
C ASP A 63 6.52 8.54 -2.56
N VAL A 64 5.39 7.88 -2.82
CA VAL A 64 4.04 8.45 -2.68
C VAL A 64 3.29 7.71 -1.58
N PHE A 65 2.84 8.45 -0.58
CA PHE A 65 1.94 7.98 0.46
C PHE A 65 0.56 8.62 0.28
N ALA A 66 -0.46 7.81 0.00
CA ALA A 66 -1.80 8.30 -0.27
C ALA A 66 -2.85 7.66 0.67
N ALA A 67 -3.70 8.50 1.27
CA ALA A 67 -4.84 8.01 2.07
C ALA A 67 -6.11 8.81 1.78
N GLY A 68 -7.23 8.14 1.52
CA GLY A 68 -8.40 8.84 1.01
C GLY A 68 -9.54 7.96 0.53
N GLN A 69 -10.48 8.55 -0.20
CA GLN A 69 -11.52 7.76 -0.87
C GLN A 69 -11.06 7.31 -2.26
N SER A 70 -10.49 8.17 -3.08
CA SER A 70 -9.91 7.79 -4.36
C SER A 70 -8.54 8.43 -4.58
N VAL A 71 -7.66 7.69 -5.27
CA VAL A 71 -6.39 8.22 -5.77
C VAL A 71 -6.19 7.84 -7.22
N VAL A 72 -5.78 8.81 -8.03
CA VAL A 72 -5.32 8.63 -9.40
C VAL A 72 -3.88 9.12 -9.49
N ILE A 73 -2.95 8.26 -9.88
CA ILE A 73 -1.53 8.58 -10.06
C ILE A 73 -1.21 8.50 -11.55
N ASN A 74 -1.08 9.66 -12.20
CA ASN A 74 -0.77 9.78 -13.62
C ASN A 74 0.73 9.95 -13.89
N GLY A 75 1.43 10.67 -13.03
CA GLY A 75 2.87 10.87 -13.16
C GLY A 75 3.69 9.66 -12.74
N SER A 76 4.97 9.62 -13.13
CA SER A 76 5.90 8.56 -12.75
C SER A 76 6.35 8.71 -11.29
N VAL A 77 6.60 7.59 -10.60
CA VAL A 77 7.14 7.57 -9.24
C VAL A 77 8.46 6.81 -9.23
N THR A 78 9.54 7.45 -8.80
CA THR A 78 10.88 6.81 -8.78
C THR A 78 11.11 5.92 -7.56
N GLY A 79 10.31 6.07 -6.51
CA GLY A 79 10.30 5.23 -5.32
C GLY A 79 9.05 4.36 -5.26
N ASP A 80 8.55 4.15 -4.06
CA ASP A 80 7.41 3.27 -3.76
C ASP A 80 6.07 4.03 -3.78
N VAL A 81 4.98 3.32 -4.04
CA VAL A 81 3.62 3.80 -3.80
C VAL A 81 2.99 3.03 -2.65
N ILE A 82 2.63 3.72 -1.58
CA ILE A 82 1.89 3.16 -0.45
C ILE A 82 0.54 3.86 -0.35
N ALA A 83 -0.56 3.12 -0.57
CA ALA A 83 -1.90 3.70 -0.58
C ALA A 83 -2.92 2.94 0.27
N ALA A 84 -3.74 3.68 1.01
CA ALA A 84 -4.90 3.18 1.74
C ALA A 84 -6.15 3.97 1.31
N VAL A 85 -6.90 3.45 0.34
CA VAL A 85 -7.99 4.19 -0.33
C VAL A 85 -9.19 3.31 -0.66
N ASN A 86 -10.38 3.84 -0.94
CA ASN A 86 -11.45 3.01 -1.49
C ASN A 86 -11.11 2.57 -2.94
N THR A 87 -10.64 3.49 -3.79
CA THR A 87 -10.25 3.19 -5.18
C THR A 87 -8.88 3.74 -5.53
N ALA A 88 -8.00 2.90 -6.05
CA ALA A 88 -6.69 3.27 -6.57
C ALA A 88 -6.64 3.07 -8.09
N SER A 89 -6.25 4.10 -8.83
CA SER A 89 -5.91 4.02 -10.26
C SER A 89 -4.48 4.48 -10.45
N ILE A 90 -3.59 3.56 -10.84
CA ILE A 90 -2.16 3.84 -11.02
C ILE A 90 -1.84 3.71 -12.50
N ASN A 91 -1.69 4.86 -13.15
CA ASN A 91 -1.47 4.99 -14.59
C ASN A 91 0.00 5.19 -14.94
N GLY A 92 0.73 5.94 -14.10
CA GLY A 92 2.16 6.19 -14.26
C GLY A 92 3.05 4.98 -13.96
N SER A 93 4.28 5.03 -14.43
CA SER A 93 5.31 4.02 -14.15
C SER A 93 5.87 4.15 -12.74
N ILE A 94 6.00 3.04 -12.02
CA ILE A 94 6.54 2.99 -10.66
C ILE A 94 7.88 2.23 -10.70
N LYS A 95 8.96 2.84 -10.21
CA LYS A 95 10.27 2.17 -10.17
C LYS A 95 10.49 1.34 -8.91
N GLY A 96 9.85 1.71 -7.81
CA GLY A 96 9.86 0.94 -6.58
C GLY A 96 8.74 -0.10 -6.53
N ASP A 97 8.27 -0.37 -5.33
CA ASP A 97 7.18 -1.29 -5.03
C ASP A 97 5.82 -0.56 -4.93
N VAL A 98 4.74 -1.30 -5.17
CA VAL A 98 3.36 -0.83 -4.95
C VAL A 98 2.74 -1.61 -3.80
N ARG A 99 2.32 -0.91 -2.73
CA ARG A 99 1.65 -1.48 -1.56
C ARG A 99 0.31 -0.81 -1.35
N VAL A 100 -0.79 -1.52 -1.61
CA VAL A 100 -2.13 -0.91 -1.62
C VAL A 100 -3.12 -1.73 -0.79
N ALA A 101 -3.84 -1.06 0.09
CA ALA A 101 -5.05 -1.56 0.71
C ALA A 101 -6.24 -0.76 0.16
N CYS A 102 -7.14 -1.41 -0.58
CA CYS A 102 -8.27 -0.72 -1.17
C CYS A 102 -9.52 -1.56 -1.36
N ASN A 103 -10.64 -0.99 -1.78
CA ASN A 103 -11.75 -1.81 -2.31
C ASN A 103 -11.47 -2.21 -3.76
N THR A 104 -11.01 -1.26 -4.58
CA THR A 104 -10.72 -1.50 -6.01
C THR A 104 -9.34 -0.97 -6.39
N LEU A 105 -8.49 -1.83 -6.96
CA LEU A 105 -7.24 -1.44 -7.62
C LEU A 105 -7.38 -1.58 -9.13
N ASN A 106 -6.99 -0.54 -9.87
CA ASN A 106 -6.68 -0.59 -11.29
C ASN A 106 -5.22 -0.17 -11.49
N LEU A 107 -4.34 -1.13 -11.72
CA LEU A 107 -2.95 -0.89 -12.06
C LEU A 107 -2.80 -0.99 -13.58
N TYR A 108 -2.43 0.11 -14.23
CA TYR A 108 -2.22 0.22 -15.67
C TYR A 108 -0.75 0.39 -16.04
N GLY A 109 0.01 1.14 -15.22
CA GLY A 109 1.41 1.41 -15.46
C GLY A 109 2.33 0.27 -15.01
N PRO A 110 3.55 0.16 -15.59
CA PRO A 110 4.54 -0.82 -15.17
C PRO A 110 5.08 -0.53 -13.77
N VAL A 111 5.49 -1.58 -13.08
CA VAL A 111 6.10 -1.56 -11.74
C VAL A 111 7.41 -2.34 -11.79
N GLU A 112 8.56 -1.66 -11.72
CA GLU A 112 9.86 -2.35 -11.76
C GLU A 112 10.09 -3.23 -10.51
N GLY A 113 9.45 -2.89 -9.38
CA GLY A 113 9.47 -3.66 -8.15
C GLY A 113 8.36 -4.71 -8.03
N SER A 114 7.91 -4.93 -6.80
CA SER A 114 6.85 -5.87 -6.42
C SER A 114 5.51 -5.17 -6.20
N VAL A 115 4.42 -5.92 -6.35
CA VAL A 115 3.06 -5.45 -6.00
C VAL A 115 2.54 -6.25 -4.82
N THR A 116 2.16 -5.56 -3.74
CA THR A 116 1.39 -6.14 -2.65
C THR A 116 0.04 -5.43 -2.55
N GLY A 117 -1.04 -6.15 -2.71
CA GLY A 117 -2.38 -5.58 -2.77
C GLY A 117 -3.39 -6.36 -1.95
N ALA A 118 -4.28 -5.67 -1.24
CA ALA A 118 -5.43 -6.29 -0.61
C ALA A 118 -6.69 -5.47 -0.87
N GLY A 119 -7.74 -6.11 -1.40
CA GLY A 119 -9.01 -5.43 -1.63
C GLY A 119 -10.16 -6.32 -2.07
N ASN A 120 -11.28 -5.74 -2.49
CA ASN A 120 -12.38 -6.55 -3.04
C ASN A 120 -12.10 -6.91 -4.50
N THR A 121 -11.69 -5.95 -5.31
CA THR A 121 -11.47 -6.13 -6.74
C THR A 121 -10.10 -5.61 -7.15
N MET A 122 -9.26 -6.48 -7.70
CA MET A 122 -7.87 -6.12 -8.03
C MET A 122 -7.58 -6.43 -9.49
N TYR A 123 -7.25 -5.41 -10.27
CA TYR A 123 -6.91 -5.54 -11.69
C TYR A 123 -5.47 -5.10 -11.95
N LEU A 124 -4.62 -6.04 -12.35
CA LEU A 124 -3.30 -5.78 -12.93
C LEU A 124 -3.48 -5.87 -14.45
N LYS A 125 -3.64 -4.72 -15.11
CA LYS A 125 -4.00 -4.65 -16.53
C LYS A 125 -2.82 -5.05 -17.43
N GLU A 126 -3.09 -5.24 -18.71
CA GLU A 126 -2.12 -5.78 -19.69
C GLU A 126 -0.77 -5.03 -19.75
N LYS A 127 -0.79 -3.72 -19.48
CA LYS A 127 0.42 -2.86 -19.46
C LYS A 127 1.11 -2.79 -18.10
N ALA A 128 0.54 -3.40 -17.07
CA ALA A 128 1.13 -3.48 -15.74
C ALA A 128 2.18 -4.59 -15.69
N GLU A 129 3.34 -4.33 -16.29
CA GLU A 129 4.50 -5.23 -16.23
C GLU A 129 5.12 -5.16 -14.84
N ILE A 130 5.13 -6.29 -14.12
CA ILE A 130 5.66 -6.38 -12.76
C ILE A 130 7.05 -7.01 -12.83
N GLY A 131 8.08 -6.25 -12.46
CA GLY A 131 9.49 -6.65 -12.57
C GLY A 131 9.94 -7.67 -11.52
N ARG A 132 9.14 -7.88 -10.47
CA ARG A 132 9.38 -8.89 -9.42
C ARG A 132 8.09 -9.64 -9.09
N ASP A 133 7.79 -9.80 -7.80
CA ASP A 133 6.71 -10.65 -7.29
C ASP A 133 5.40 -9.89 -7.09
N VAL A 134 4.29 -10.63 -7.18
CA VAL A 134 2.94 -10.16 -6.85
C VAL A 134 2.43 -10.94 -5.65
N VAL A 135 1.97 -10.24 -4.61
CA VAL A 135 1.24 -10.81 -3.48
C VAL A 135 -0.12 -10.11 -3.39
N ILE A 136 -1.21 -10.82 -3.69
CA ILE A 136 -2.51 -10.16 -3.85
C ILE A 136 -3.66 -10.92 -3.18
N PHE A 137 -4.51 -10.17 -2.50
CA PHE A 137 -5.69 -10.70 -1.82
C PHE A 137 -6.94 -9.99 -2.31
N GLY A 138 -7.98 -10.74 -2.65
CA GLY A 138 -9.30 -10.13 -2.83
C GLY A 138 -10.45 -11.03 -3.18
N ASN A 139 -11.62 -10.47 -3.47
CA ASN A 139 -12.75 -11.25 -3.91
C ASN A 139 -12.58 -11.64 -5.38
N THR A 140 -12.29 -10.66 -6.23
CA THR A 140 -12.00 -10.83 -7.65
C THR A 140 -10.62 -10.29 -7.94
N VAL A 141 -9.75 -11.13 -8.50
CA VAL A 141 -8.39 -10.77 -8.91
C VAL A 141 -8.20 -11.14 -10.38
N GLU A 142 -7.74 -10.19 -11.18
CA GLU A 142 -7.30 -10.45 -12.55
C GLU A 142 -5.87 -9.97 -12.75
N ILE A 143 -5.02 -10.87 -13.24
CA ILE A 143 -3.64 -10.59 -13.61
C ILE A 143 -3.52 -10.77 -15.13
N LEU A 144 -3.49 -9.64 -15.84
CA LEU A 144 -3.42 -9.54 -17.29
C LEU A 144 -2.06 -9.01 -17.76
N GLY A 145 -1.31 -8.31 -16.89
CA GLY A 145 0.06 -7.87 -17.15
C GLY A 145 1.10 -8.95 -16.79
N PRO A 146 2.26 -8.97 -17.46
CA PRO A 146 3.31 -9.96 -17.21
C PRO A 146 3.95 -9.77 -15.82
N VAL A 147 4.36 -10.88 -15.21
CA VAL A 147 5.04 -10.91 -13.91
C VAL A 147 6.36 -11.65 -14.05
N ALA A 148 7.48 -10.96 -13.83
CA ALA A 148 8.82 -11.54 -13.94
C ALA A 148 9.21 -12.40 -12.72
N GLY A 149 8.52 -12.26 -11.58
CA GLY A 149 8.71 -13.07 -10.38
C GLY A 149 7.61 -14.08 -10.15
N GLU A 150 7.30 -14.32 -8.88
CA GLU A 150 6.25 -15.21 -8.43
C GLU A 150 4.90 -14.49 -8.28
N ALA A 151 3.79 -15.23 -8.41
CA ALA A 151 2.45 -14.73 -8.09
C ALA A 151 1.84 -15.52 -6.93
N MET A 152 1.55 -14.82 -5.85
CA MET A 152 1.05 -15.38 -4.60
C MET A 152 -0.25 -14.68 -4.20
N GLY A 153 -1.18 -15.40 -3.58
CA GLY A 153 -2.42 -14.74 -3.17
C GLY A 153 -3.53 -15.64 -2.66
N ALA A 154 -4.66 -15.01 -2.38
CA ALA A 154 -5.92 -15.71 -2.12
C ALA A 154 -7.08 -14.89 -2.70
N ALA A 155 -8.01 -15.56 -3.37
CA ALA A 155 -9.21 -14.87 -3.86
C ALA A 155 -10.39 -15.80 -4.10
N ASN A 156 -11.63 -15.30 -4.03
CA ASN A 156 -12.78 -16.13 -4.43
C ASN A 156 -12.70 -16.45 -5.93
N GLN A 157 -12.46 -15.45 -6.76
CA GLN A 157 -12.28 -15.58 -8.20
C GLN A 157 -10.92 -15.05 -8.59
N MET A 158 -10.12 -15.89 -9.23
CA MET A 158 -8.81 -15.50 -9.73
C MET A 158 -8.69 -15.86 -11.21
N TYR A 159 -8.38 -14.86 -12.03
CA TYR A 159 -8.12 -15.02 -13.45
C TYR A 159 -6.68 -14.63 -13.77
N LEU A 160 -5.91 -15.59 -14.27
CA LEU A 160 -4.51 -15.41 -14.67
C LEU A 160 -4.43 -15.54 -16.19
N ASN A 161 -4.13 -14.45 -16.89
CA ASN A 161 -4.07 -14.43 -18.35
C ASN A 161 -2.87 -13.61 -18.84
N ALA A 162 -1.70 -13.93 -18.30
CA ALA A 162 -0.45 -13.29 -18.61
C ALA A 162 0.73 -14.26 -18.44
N PRO A 163 1.92 -13.93 -18.98
CA PRO A 163 3.16 -14.60 -18.62
C PRO A 163 3.51 -14.35 -17.14
N ILE A 164 3.82 -15.42 -16.41
CA ILE A 164 4.36 -15.40 -15.05
C ILE A 164 5.60 -16.27 -15.07
N GLU A 165 6.79 -15.68 -14.92
CA GLU A 165 8.04 -16.42 -15.07
C GLU A 165 8.27 -17.42 -13.92
N GLY A 166 7.87 -17.06 -12.71
CA GLY A 166 8.04 -17.87 -11.50
C GLY A 166 6.88 -18.83 -11.17
N ASP A 167 6.85 -19.25 -9.91
CA ASP A 167 5.81 -20.10 -9.35
C ASP A 167 4.51 -19.30 -9.10
N VAL A 168 3.37 -20.01 -9.16
CA VAL A 168 2.06 -19.49 -8.74
C VAL A 168 1.59 -20.24 -7.51
N THR A 169 1.41 -19.52 -6.39
CA THR A 169 0.97 -20.09 -5.11
C THR A 169 -0.29 -19.42 -4.58
N ILE A 170 -1.44 -20.10 -4.70
CA ILE A 170 -2.73 -19.58 -4.29
C ILE A 170 -3.21 -20.30 -3.02
N TRP A 171 -3.19 -19.60 -1.88
CA TRP A 171 -3.44 -20.19 -0.57
C TRP A 171 -4.88 -20.62 -0.34
N ASP A 172 -5.83 -19.90 -0.95
CA ASP A 172 -7.26 -20.23 -0.95
C ASP A 172 -7.92 -19.60 -2.17
N VAL A 173 -8.67 -20.40 -2.92
CA VAL A 173 -9.44 -19.92 -4.07
C VAL A 173 -10.71 -20.72 -4.30
N GLN A 174 -11.82 -20.04 -4.62
CA GLN A 174 -13.06 -20.74 -5.01
C GLN A 174 -13.03 -21.13 -6.49
N ASN A 175 -12.64 -20.22 -7.38
CA ASN A 175 -12.52 -20.48 -8.82
C ASN A 175 -11.21 -19.88 -9.34
N LEU A 176 -10.31 -20.75 -9.79
CA LEU A 176 -9.08 -20.36 -10.47
C LEU A 176 -9.23 -20.64 -11.97
N VAL A 177 -8.99 -19.62 -12.79
CA VAL A 177 -9.00 -19.72 -14.24
C VAL A 177 -7.65 -19.25 -14.78
N VAL A 178 -7.00 -20.08 -15.60
CA VAL A 178 -5.82 -19.71 -16.39
C VAL A 178 -6.27 -19.55 -17.84
N GLY A 179 -6.23 -18.32 -18.34
CA GLY A 179 -6.65 -17.95 -19.68
C GLY A 179 -5.64 -18.37 -20.77
N PRO A 180 -5.98 -18.19 -22.05
CA PRO A 180 -5.16 -18.62 -23.18
C PRO A 180 -3.78 -17.95 -23.26
N SER A 181 -3.61 -16.76 -22.70
CA SER A 181 -2.32 -16.06 -22.61
C SER A 181 -1.53 -16.43 -21.35
N GLY A 182 -2.05 -17.31 -20.50
CA GLY A 182 -1.39 -17.77 -19.28
C GLY A 182 -0.16 -18.63 -19.59
N THR A 183 1.03 -18.08 -19.40
CA THR A 183 2.31 -18.81 -19.53
C THR A 183 3.02 -18.78 -18.19
N ILE A 184 2.88 -19.85 -17.41
CA ILE A 184 3.45 -19.98 -16.08
C ILE A 184 4.72 -20.83 -16.17
N GLY A 185 5.89 -20.19 -16.01
CA GLY A 185 7.20 -20.82 -16.12
C GLY A 185 7.51 -21.78 -14.98
N GLY A 186 6.92 -21.54 -13.80
CA GLY A 186 7.04 -22.39 -12.62
C GLY A 186 5.88 -23.37 -12.41
N LYS A 187 5.77 -23.85 -11.17
CA LYS A 187 4.66 -24.71 -10.72
C LYS A 187 3.44 -23.89 -10.32
N VAL A 188 2.25 -24.46 -10.49
CA VAL A 188 0.99 -23.88 -10.02
C VAL A 188 0.50 -24.69 -8.83
N THR A 189 0.58 -24.13 -7.62
CA THR A 189 0.02 -24.72 -6.41
C THR A 189 -1.19 -23.91 -5.96
N TYR A 190 -2.35 -24.54 -5.83
CA TYR A 190 -3.55 -23.86 -5.35
C TYR A 190 -4.36 -24.71 -4.39
N THR A 191 -4.93 -24.09 -3.36
CA THR A 191 -5.87 -24.75 -2.44
C THR A 191 -7.29 -24.41 -2.85
N SER A 192 -8.10 -25.42 -3.18
CA SER A 192 -9.50 -25.21 -3.54
C SER A 192 -10.32 -26.49 -3.41
N LYS A 193 -11.63 -26.32 -3.23
CA LYS A 193 -12.62 -27.41 -3.43
C LYS A 193 -12.89 -27.66 -4.91
N ASN A 194 -12.74 -26.65 -5.77
CA ASN A 194 -13.03 -26.74 -7.20
C ASN A 194 -11.73 -26.96 -7.98
N LYS A 195 -11.82 -27.69 -9.10
CA LYS A 195 -10.68 -27.82 -10.01
C LYS A 195 -10.45 -26.50 -10.75
N ALA A 196 -9.18 -26.13 -10.93
CA ALA A 196 -8.83 -24.99 -11.77
C ALA A 196 -9.25 -25.23 -13.23
N GLN A 197 -9.71 -24.19 -13.90
CA GLN A 197 -10.01 -24.20 -15.33
C GLN A 197 -8.80 -23.66 -16.06
N ILE A 198 -8.18 -24.48 -16.89
CA ILE A 198 -6.96 -24.10 -17.62
C ILE A 198 -7.30 -24.16 -19.11
N SER A 199 -7.07 -23.05 -19.82
CA SER A 199 -7.25 -22.99 -21.27
C SER A 199 -6.32 -23.99 -21.97
N PRO A 200 -6.74 -24.65 -23.07
CA PRO A 200 -5.87 -25.51 -23.87
C PRO A 200 -4.63 -24.79 -24.42
N ASP A 201 -4.72 -23.47 -24.63
CA ASP A 201 -3.61 -22.64 -25.13
C ASP A 201 -2.65 -22.17 -24.03
N ALA A 202 -3.05 -22.32 -22.77
CA ALA A 202 -2.21 -21.96 -21.63
C ALA A 202 -1.03 -22.92 -21.50
N LYS A 203 0.13 -22.39 -21.10
CA LYS A 203 1.33 -23.17 -20.83
C LYS A 203 1.63 -23.06 -19.35
N THR A 204 1.58 -24.17 -18.63
CA THR A 204 1.90 -24.20 -17.20
C THR A 204 2.88 -25.32 -16.90
N GLY A 205 3.71 -25.15 -15.88
CA GLY A 205 4.42 -26.27 -15.27
C GLY A 205 3.48 -27.25 -14.55
N GLU A 206 4.01 -27.97 -13.56
CA GLU A 206 3.23 -28.88 -12.73
C GLU A 206 2.08 -28.15 -12.03
N VAL A 207 0.85 -28.66 -12.16
CA VAL A 207 -0.33 -28.11 -11.49
C VAL A 207 -0.73 -29.02 -10.34
N ARG A 208 -0.66 -28.49 -9.11
CA ARG A 208 -0.96 -29.21 -7.87
C ARG A 208 -2.12 -28.55 -7.13
N GLN A 209 -3.23 -29.29 -7.03
CA GLN A 209 -4.35 -28.93 -6.16
C GLN A 209 -4.11 -29.46 -4.73
N LEU A 210 -4.29 -28.59 -3.75
CA LEU A 210 -4.32 -28.94 -2.32
C LEU A 210 -5.76 -28.90 -1.81
N THR A 211 -6.03 -29.75 -0.81
CA THR A 211 -7.30 -29.73 -0.09
C THR A 211 -7.27 -28.68 1.03
N PRO A 212 -8.34 -27.88 1.20
CA PRO A 212 -8.44 -26.97 2.33
C PRO A 212 -8.33 -27.74 3.64
N LYS A 213 -7.37 -27.37 4.49
CA LYS A 213 -7.32 -27.90 5.86
C LYS A 213 -8.52 -27.33 6.62
N PRO A 214 -9.29 -28.15 7.37
CA PRO A 214 -10.30 -27.61 8.28
C PRO A 214 -9.61 -26.62 9.23
N SER A 215 -9.96 -25.35 9.17
CA SER A 215 -9.46 -24.37 10.14
C SER A 215 -9.93 -24.79 11.54
N PRO A 216 -9.04 -24.90 12.54
CA PRO A 216 -9.48 -25.02 13.92
C PRO A 216 -10.36 -23.81 14.21
N VAL A 217 -11.64 -24.03 14.51
CA VAL A 217 -12.55 -22.97 14.95
C VAL A 217 -11.90 -22.36 16.19
N PRO A 218 -11.50 -21.08 16.18
CA PRO A 218 -11.00 -20.45 17.39
C PRO A 218 -12.13 -20.53 18.41
N GLU A 219 -11.93 -21.26 19.51
CA GLU A 219 -12.77 -21.10 20.69
C GLU A 219 -12.61 -19.64 21.14
N MET A 220 -13.53 -18.77 20.73
CA MET A 220 -13.62 -17.43 21.28
C MET A 220 -13.99 -17.54 22.75
N LYS A 221 -13.00 -17.63 23.63
CA LYS A 221 -13.18 -17.27 25.04
C LYS A 221 -13.38 -15.76 25.09
N THR A 222 -14.63 -15.32 24.99
CA THR A 222 -15.04 -13.93 25.17
C THR A 222 -14.75 -13.48 26.60
N LYS A 223 -13.53 -13.03 26.85
CA LYS A 223 -13.26 -12.18 28.01
C LYS A 223 -13.84 -10.81 27.67
N TYR A 224 -15.03 -10.51 28.18
CA TYR A 224 -15.72 -9.23 28.02
C TYR A 224 -14.77 -8.07 28.38
N PHE A 225 -14.20 -7.41 27.38
CA PHE A 225 -13.51 -6.15 27.55
C PHE A 225 -14.56 -5.04 27.50
N SER A 226 -15.03 -4.61 28.68
CA SER A 226 -16.06 -3.56 28.79
C SER A 226 -15.46 -2.20 28.44
N TRP A 227 -15.69 -1.76 27.21
CA TRP A 227 -15.37 -0.41 26.73
C TRP A 227 -16.03 0.69 27.60
N PHE A 228 -17.22 0.42 28.14
CA PHE A 228 -17.93 1.33 29.06
C PHE A 228 -17.23 1.47 30.41
N GLY A 229 -16.56 0.42 30.89
CA GLY A 229 -15.75 0.48 32.12
C GLY A 229 -14.49 1.32 31.96
N ALA A 230 -13.83 1.23 30.80
CA ALA A 230 -12.64 2.03 30.47
C ALA A 230 -12.98 3.51 30.21
N ALA A 231 -14.10 3.79 29.52
CA ALA A 231 -14.56 5.15 29.27
C ALA A 231 -15.04 5.86 30.56
N GLY A 232 -15.73 5.15 31.46
CA GLY A 232 -16.19 5.70 32.74
C GLY A 232 -15.06 6.18 33.66
N GLN A 233 -13.91 5.49 33.65
CA GLN A 233 -12.74 5.90 34.45
C GLN A 233 -12.01 7.13 33.89
N PHE A 234 -12.14 7.41 32.59
CA PHE A 234 -11.52 8.59 31.97
C PHE A 234 -12.37 9.86 32.17
N PHE A 235 -13.70 9.77 32.10
CA PHE A 235 -14.58 10.93 32.33
C PHE A 235 -14.79 11.25 33.82
N GLY A 236 -14.74 10.26 34.72
CA GLY A 236 -14.85 10.49 36.17
C GLY A 236 -13.72 11.33 36.77
N ARG A 237 -12.56 11.44 36.10
CA ARG A 237 -11.40 12.21 36.57
C ARG A 237 -11.33 13.65 36.08
N ILE A 238 -12.13 14.03 35.09
CA ILE A 238 -12.18 15.42 34.56
C ILE A 238 -13.25 16.25 35.28
N GLY A 239 -14.27 15.62 35.86
CA GLY A 239 -15.35 16.30 36.60
C GLY A 239 -14.99 16.79 38.02
N ALA A 240 -13.79 16.50 38.53
CA ALA A 240 -13.40 16.82 39.91
C ALA A 240 -12.55 18.11 40.08
N LEU A 241 -12.29 18.87 39.01
CA LEU A 241 -11.44 20.08 39.06
C LEU A 241 -12.11 21.36 38.51
N GLY A 242 -13.43 21.36 38.31
CA GLY A 242 -14.19 22.49 37.76
C GLY A 242 -15.27 23.03 38.68
N GLY A 243 -15.06 23.06 40.00
CA GLY A 243 -15.89 23.82 40.91
C GLY A 243 -15.27 25.20 41.13
N CYS A 244 -15.91 26.27 40.64
CA CYS A 244 -15.90 27.60 41.27
C CYS A 244 -16.66 28.68 40.46
N VAL A 245 -17.71 29.24 41.09
CA VAL A 245 -18.23 30.63 41.03
C VAL A 245 -18.84 31.12 39.69
N PHE A 246 -19.96 31.85 39.59
CA PHE A 246 -20.65 32.79 40.47
C PHE A 246 -22.18 32.77 40.21
N ALA A 247 -22.92 33.15 41.26
CA ALA A 247 -24.35 33.39 41.27
C ALA A 247 -24.69 34.86 40.93
N ILE A 248 -25.80 35.05 40.19
CA ILE A 248 -26.82 36.14 40.31
C ILE A 248 -26.42 37.56 39.86
N PRO A 249 -27.37 38.43 39.40
CA PRO A 249 -28.84 38.28 39.40
C PRO A 249 -29.52 38.08 38.05
#